data_AF-A0A9D6ZAJ6-F1
#
_entry.id   AF-A0A9D6ZAJ6-F1
#
_cell.length_a   1.000
_cell.length_b   1.000
_cell.length_c   1.000
_cell.angle_alpha   90.00
_cell.angle_beta   90.00
_cell.angle_gamma   90.00
#
_symmetry.space_group_name_H-M   'P 1'
#
loop_
_entity.id
_entity.type
_entity.pdbx_description
1 polymer ?
#
loop_
_entity_poly.entity_id
_entity_poly.type
_entity_poly.pdbx_seq_one_letter_code
_entity_poly.pdbx_strand_id
1 'polypeptide(L)'
;MTSFTGLNRLSPQDVQLLFALSPSELKKKILLISDHALKIPSSTPVTHLSSHALVKLPYRNNSYDLLLCLDLNEDQYNLPLFLDFQRVAHEIRVFPIAHQNGNLFPTIAQIMLEFQKRQFGIEIKHIPSVLNIPSNALLRAWSQTCPVNALP
;
A
#
# COMPACT_ATOMS: atom_id res chain seq x y z
N MET A 1 -17.61 -4.04 -9.35
CA MET A 1 -16.47 -4.76 -9.97
C MET A 1 -15.66 -3.80 -10.82
N THR A 2 -14.76 -3.05 -10.21
CA THR A 2 -13.76 -2.23 -10.93
C THR A 2 -12.52 -3.08 -11.16
N SER A 3 -12.59 -3.96 -12.17
CA SER A 3 -11.42 -4.74 -12.60
C SER A 3 -10.53 -3.84 -13.46
N PHE A 4 -9.37 -3.46 -12.94
CA PHE A 4 -8.34 -2.79 -13.73
C PHE A 4 -7.69 -3.83 -14.65
N THR A 5 -8.19 -3.95 -15.88
CA THR A 5 -7.81 -4.96 -16.89
C THR A 5 -6.33 -4.95 -17.28
N GLY A 6 -5.56 -3.93 -16.88
CA GLY A 6 -4.12 -3.80 -17.15
C GLY A 6 -3.17 -4.38 -16.09
N LEU A 7 -3.64 -4.69 -14.87
CA LEU A 7 -2.73 -5.03 -13.74
C LEU A 7 -1.97 -6.36 -13.93
N ASN A 8 -2.58 -7.33 -14.62
CA ASN A 8 -1.94 -8.62 -14.95
C ASN A 8 -0.71 -8.51 -15.87
N ARG A 9 -0.47 -7.34 -16.50
CA ARG A 9 0.61 -7.12 -17.46
C ARG A 9 1.72 -6.21 -16.92
N LEU A 10 1.65 -5.80 -15.66
CA LEU A 10 2.65 -4.91 -15.08
C LEU A 10 4.01 -5.62 -15.03
N SER A 11 4.99 -5.02 -15.70
CA SER A 11 6.38 -5.41 -15.53
C SER A 11 6.86 -5.06 -14.12
N PRO A 12 7.99 -5.64 -13.64
CA PRO A 12 8.57 -5.24 -12.37
C PRO A 12 8.85 -3.73 -12.27
N GLN A 13 9.23 -3.10 -13.38
CA GLN A 13 9.45 -1.66 -13.46
C GLN A 13 8.14 -0.88 -13.30
N ASP A 14 7.05 -1.37 -13.89
CA ASP A 14 5.73 -0.75 -13.74
C ASP A 14 5.24 -0.82 -12.30
N VAL A 15 5.45 -1.94 -11.60
CA VAL A 15 5.11 -2.06 -10.17
C VAL A 15 5.94 -1.09 -9.33
N GLN A 16 7.23 -0.95 -9.63
CA GLN A 16 8.09 0.03 -8.98
C GLN A 16 7.58 1.47 -9.21
N LEU A 17 7.16 1.82 -10.43
CA LEU A 17 6.60 3.13 -10.74
C LEU A 17 5.24 3.36 -10.07
N LEU A 18 4.36 2.35 -10.10
CA LEU A 18 3.02 2.38 -9.51
C LEU A 18 3.09 2.73 -8.03
N PHE A 19 3.97 2.05 -7.31
CA PHE A 19 4.18 2.30 -5.88
C PHE A 19 5.21 3.40 -5.60
N ALA A 20 5.80 4.03 -6.61
CA ALA A 20 6.87 5.03 -6.48
C ALA A 20 8.05 4.57 -5.60
N LEU A 21 8.49 3.32 -5.77
CA LEU A 21 9.58 2.73 -4.98
C LEU A 21 10.94 3.31 -5.38
N SER A 22 11.67 3.85 -4.40
CA SER A 22 13.05 4.26 -4.61
C SER A 22 14.02 3.07 -4.56
N PRO A 23 15.24 3.19 -5.12
CA PRO A 23 16.22 2.09 -5.10
C PRO A 23 16.60 1.59 -3.70
N SER A 24 16.55 2.45 -2.67
CA SER A 24 16.82 2.04 -1.28
C SER A 24 15.68 1.22 -0.70
N GLU A 25 14.45 1.43 -1.16
CA GLU A 25 13.27 0.68 -0.71
C GLU A 25 13.21 -0.71 -1.31
N LEU A 26 13.84 -0.93 -2.47
CA LEU A 26 13.97 -2.27 -3.05
C LEU A 26 14.84 -3.22 -2.21
N LYS A 27 15.52 -2.70 -1.19
CA LYS A 27 16.32 -3.46 -0.20
C LYS A 27 15.56 -3.76 1.09
N LYS A 28 14.34 -3.24 1.23
CA LYS A 28 13.50 -3.38 2.42
C LYS A 28 12.73 -4.70 2.40
N LYS A 29 12.32 -5.20 3.57
CA LYS A 29 11.44 -6.36 3.66
C LYS A 29 10.01 -5.97 3.27
N ILE A 30 9.57 -6.43 2.10
CA ILE A 30 8.29 -6.04 1.49
C ILE A 30 7.23 -7.13 1.66
N LEU A 31 6.04 -6.73 2.08
CA LEU A 31 4.80 -7.50 1.95
C LEU A 31 4.01 -6.95 0.76
N LEU A 32 3.76 -7.78 -0.24
CA LEU A 32 2.90 -7.45 -1.38
C LEU A 32 1.56 -8.20 -1.23
N ILE A 33 0.50 -7.42 -1.08
CA ILE A 33 -0.88 -7.91 -1.09
C ILE A 33 -1.43 -7.67 -2.50
N SER A 34 -1.72 -8.74 -3.23
CA SER A 34 -2.32 -8.68 -4.58
C SER A 34 -2.82 -10.07 -4.97
N ASP A 35 -3.87 -10.12 -5.77
CA ASP A 35 -4.33 -11.35 -6.41
C ASP A 35 -3.61 -11.64 -7.75
N HIS A 36 -2.76 -10.71 -8.18
CA HIS A 36 -1.98 -10.82 -9.39
C HIS A 36 -0.58 -11.37 -9.10
N ALA A 37 -0.03 -12.16 -10.02
CA ALA A 37 1.33 -12.71 -9.93
C ALA A 37 2.40 -11.66 -10.26
N LEU A 38 2.39 -10.55 -9.52
CA LEU A 38 3.29 -9.43 -9.72
C LEU A 38 4.68 -9.73 -9.20
N LYS A 39 5.68 -9.13 -9.84
CA LYS A 39 7.07 -9.21 -9.42
C LYS A 39 7.57 -7.82 -9.11
N ILE A 40 8.33 -7.68 -8.03
CA ILE A 40 9.02 -6.45 -7.67
C ILE A 40 10.52 -6.68 -7.89
N PRO A 41 11.27 -5.73 -8.47
CA PRO A 41 12.71 -5.86 -8.66
C PRO A 41 13.45 -5.63 -7.32
N SER A 42 13.12 -6.42 -6.30
CA SER A 42 13.69 -6.32 -4.96
C SER A 42 14.93 -7.20 -4.82
N SER A 43 15.93 -6.72 -4.08
CA SER A 43 17.09 -7.53 -3.67
C SER A 43 16.82 -8.40 -2.45
N THR A 44 15.64 -8.26 -1.84
CA THR A 44 15.19 -9.00 -0.65
C THR A 44 13.92 -9.79 -0.97
N PRO A 45 13.63 -10.87 -0.22
CA PRO A 45 12.40 -11.64 -0.44
C PRO A 45 11.15 -10.77 -0.28
N VAL A 46 10.28 -10.83 -1.27
CA VAL A 46 8.93 -10.25 -1.22
C VAL A 46 7.97 -11.34 -0.74
N THR A 47 7.26 -11.07 0.35
CA THR A 47 6.16 -11.96 0.78
C THR A 47 4.90 -11.61 0.00
N HIS A 48 4.22 -12.60 -0.56
CA HIS A 48 2.96 -12.40 -1.27
C HIS A 48 1.78 -12.88 -0.42
N LEU A 49 0.70 -12.11 -0.43
CA LEU A 49 -0.58 -12.46 0.19
C LEU A 49 -1.72 -12.08 -0.76
N SER A 50 -2.73 -12.95 -0.88
CA SER A 50 -3.94 -12.63 -1.66
C SER A 50 -4.77 -11.55 -0.95
N SER A 51 -5.43 -10.68 -1.71
CA SER A 51 -6.34 -9.67 -1.14
C SER A 51 -7.74 -10.23 -0.81
N HIS A 52 -8.03 -11.48 -1.18
CA HIS A 52 -9.30 -12.13 -0.85
C HIS A 52 -9.47 -12.32 0.66
N ALA A 53 -10.62 -11.88 1.19
CA ALA A 53 -11.05 -12.08 2.58
C ALA A 53 -10.06 -11.57 3.65
N LEU A 54 -9.37 -10.45 3.39
CA LEU A 54 -8.53 -9.79 4.39
C LEU A 54 -9.36 -9.23 5.54
N VAL A 55 -9.41 -9.98 6.64
CA VAL A 55 -9.95 -9.50 7.93
C VAL A 55 -8.82 -9.10 8.87
N LYS A 56 -7.72 -9.88 8.88
CA LYS A 56 -6.54 -9.65 9.71
C LYS A 56 -5.32 -10.34 9.11
N LEU A 57 -4.19 -9.65 9.13
CA LEU A 57 -2.91 -10.14 8.65
C LEU A 57 -2.26 -11.08 9.68
N PRO A 58 -1.83 -12.30 9.28
CA PRO A 58 -1.27 -13.33 10.16
C PRO A 58 0.20 -13.06 10.52
N TYR A 59 0.61 -11.79 10.57
CA TYR A 59 1.98 -11.37 10.82
C TYR A 59 2.10 -10.63 12.15
N ARG A 60 3.28 -10.67 12.76
CA ARG A 60 3.58 -9.92 14.00
C ARG A 60 3.67 -8.42 13.71
N ASN A 61 3.62 -7.62 14.77
CA ASN A 61 3.80 -6.17 14.63
C ASN A 61 5.20 -5.86 14.05
N ASN A 62 5.29 -4.86 13.17
CA ASN A 62 6.55 -4.41 12.55
C ASN A 62 7.35 -5.55 11.88
N SER A 63 6.65 -6.51 11.29
CA SER A 63 7.29 -7.64 10.59
C SER A 63 7.89 -7.24 9.24
N TYR A 64 7.45 -6.11 8.68
CA TYR A 64 7.80 -5.61 7.37
C TYR A 64 8.18 -4.13 7.45
N ASP A 65 9.06 -3.69 6.56
CA ASP A 65 9.39 -2.28 6.43
C ASP A 65 8.37 -1.56 5.53
N LEU A 66 7.86 -2.28 4.52
CA LEU A 66 6.96 -1.75 3.51
C LEU A 66 5.86 -2.77 3.17
N LEU A 67 4.62 -2.31 3.19
CA LEU A 67 3.47 -3.07 2.68
C LEU A 67 2.94 -2.37 1.44
N LEU A 68 2.84 -3.13 0.35
CA LEU A 68 2.26 -2.70 -0.90
C LEU A 68 0.95 -3.46 -1.08
N CYS A 69 -0.15 -2.73 -1.26
CA CYS A 69 -1.46 -3.35 -1.46
C CYS A 69 -2.02 -2.92 -2.80
N LEU A 70 -2.37 -3.93 -3.59
CA LEU A 70 -3.10 -3.84 -4.83
C LEU A 70 -4.44 -4.56 -4.68
N ASP A 71 -5.41 -4.21 -5.52
CA ASP A 71 -6.63 -5.01 -5.72
C ASP A 71 -7.57 -5.08 -4.51
N LEU A 72 -7.59 -4.05 -3.66
CA LEU A 72 -8.70 -3.89 -2.72
C LEU A 72 -9.92 -3.37 -3.46
N ASN A 73 -11.04 -4.05 -3.26
CA ASN A 73 -12.35 -3.53 -3.63
C ASN A 73 -12.76 -2.42 -2.63
N GLU A 74 -13.61 -1.50 -3.07
CA GLU A 74 -14.07 -0.35 -2.27
C GLU A 74 -14.67 -0.77 -0.92
N ASP A 75 -15.41 -1.88 -0.86
CA ASP A 75 -15.99 -2.45 0.36
C ASP A 75 -14.93 -2.99 1.35
N GLN A 76 -13.73 -3.28 0.87
CA GLN A 76 -12.59 -3.67 1.71
C GLN A 76 -11.87 -2.45 2.31
N TYR A 77 -12.13 -1.22 1.83
CA TYR A 77 -11.58 0.00 2.43
C TYR A 77 -12.28 0.31 3.75
N ASN A 78 -11.74 -0.22 4.84
CA ASN A 78 -12.21 0.03 6.18
C ASN A 78 -11.05 0.33 7.14
N LEU A 79 -11.32 1.13 8.17
CA LEU A 79 -10.31 1.55 9.13
C LEU A 79 -9.60 0.37 9.84
N PRO A 80 -10.30 -0.68 10.31
CA PRO A 80 -9.65 -1.82 10.95
C PRO A 80 -8.55 -2.46 10.08
N LEU A 81 -8.80 -2.67 8.78
CA LEU A 81 -7.81 -3.25 7.87
C LEU A 81 -6.58 -2.36 7.73
N PHE A 82 -6.77 -1.04 7.58
CA PHE A 82 -5.66 -0.09 7.44
C PHE A 82 -4.83 0.03 8.74
N LEU A 83 -5.48 -0.02 9.90
CA LEU A 83 -4.76 -0.09 11.18
C LEU A 83 -3.98 -1.40 11.30
N ASP A 84 -4.50 -2.51 10.79
CA ASP A 84 -3.79 -3.78 10.75
C ASP A 84 -2.61 -3.76 9.77
N PHE A 85 -2.71 -3.02 8.66
CA PHE A 85 -1.60 -2.76 7.75
C PHE A 85 -0.48 -1.98 8.44
N GLN A 86 -0.81 -0.88 9.14
CA GLN A 86 0.17 -0.11 9.92
C GLN A 86 0.76 -0.90 11.08
N ARG A 87 0.02 -1.85 11.65
CA ARG A 87 0.53 -2.72 12.70
C ARG A 87 1.67 -3.60 12.18
N VAL A 88 1.54 -4.17 10.98
CA VAL A 88 2.52 -5.12 10.45
C VAL A 88 3.69 -4.44 9.73
N ALA A 89 3.53 -3.22 9.23
CA ALA A 89 4.51 -2.53 8.42
C ALA A 89 4.70 -1.06 8.80
N HIS A 90 5.95 -0.58 8.79
CA HIS A 90 6.28 0.82 9.10
C HIS A 90 5.74 1.81 8.07
N GLU A 91 5.69 1.40 6.80
CA GLU A 91 5.10 2.18 5.72
C GLU A 91 4.14 1.30 4.91
N ILE A 92 3.00 1.87 4.54
CA ILE A 92 1.98 1.22 3.71
C ILE A 92 1.73 2.08 2.47
N ARG A 93 1.56 1.43 1.32
CA ARG A 93 1.18 2.05 0.06
C ARG A 93 0.04 1.25 -0.55
N VAL A 94 -1.11 1.89 -0.75
CA VAL A 94 -2.34 1.24 -1.21
C VAL A 94 -2.82 1.89 -2.50
N PHE A 95 -3.03 1.07 -3.52
CA PHE A 95 -3.58 1.43 -4.81
C PHE A 95 -4.63 0.40 -5.23
N PRO A 96 -5.70 0.78 -5.93
CA PRO A 96 -6.15 2.14 -6.26
C PRO A 96 -7.04 2.71 -5.16
N ILE A 97 -6.98 4.02 -4.88
CA ILE A 97 -7.84 4.67 -3.88
C ILE A 97 -8.95 5.56 -4.46
N ALA A 98 -9.13 5.52 -5.78
CA ALA A 98 -10.11 6.30 -6.50
C ALA A 98 -10.80 5.46 -7.57
N HIS A 99 -12.05 5.82 -7.85
CA HIS A 99 -12.82 5.34 -8.98
C HIS A 99 -12.17 5.75 -10.32
N GLN A 100 -12.62 5.16 -11.41
CA GLN A 100 -12.11 5.46 -12.76
C GLN A 100 -12.36 6.90 -13.21
N ASN A 101 -13.31 7.61 -12.60
CA ASN A 101 -13.56 9.04 -12.86
C ASN A 101 -12.64 9.97 -12.04
N GLY A 102 -11.69 9.41 -11.27
CA GLY A 102 -10.75 10.16 -10.44
C GLY A 102 -11.26 10.51 -9.04
N ASN A 103 -12.53 10.27 -8.73
CA ASN A 103 -13.06 10.52 -7.39
C ASN A 103 -12.50 9.50 -6.40
N LEU A 104 -11.98 9.96 -5.26
CA LEU A 104 -11.53 9.09 -4.17
C LEU A 104 -12.69 8.26 -3.61
N PHE A 105 -12.39 7.07 -3.12
CA PHE A 105 -13.37 6.30 -2.37
C PHE A 105 -13.81 7.08 -1.12
N PRO A 106 -15.11 7.10 -0.77
CA PRO A 106 -15.63 7.92 0.34
C PRO A 106 -14.91 7.66 1.68
N THR A 107 -14.49 6.41 1.92
CA THR A 107 -13.83 6.00 3.17
C THR A 107 -12.41 6.51 3.32
N ILE A 108 -11.76 6.96 2.24
CA ILE A 108 -10.37 7.46 2.29
C ILE A 108 -10.25 8.66 3.23
N ALA A 109 -11.20 9.59 3.19
CA ALA A 109 -11.18 10.75 4.08
C ALA A 109 -11.25 10.35 5.56
N GLN A 110 -12.05 9.34 5.89
CA GLN A 110 -12.16 8.82 7.26
C GLN A 110 -10.86 8.13 7.70
N ILE A 111 -10.28 7.30 6.85
CA ILE A 111 -8.99 6.64 7.10
C ILE A 111 -7.90 7.69 7.35
N MET A 112 -7.83 8.72 6.50
CA MET A 112 -6.86 9.81 6.64
C MET A 112 -7.02 10.55 7.96
N LEU A 113 -8.25 10.93 8.32
CA LEU A 113 -8.52 11.63 9.57
C LEU A 113 -8.10 10.80 10.80
N GLU A 114 -8.41 9.51 10.80
CA GLU A 114 -8.07 8.62 11.91
C GLU A 114 -6.57 8.37 12.02
N PHE A 115 -5.87 8.28 10.89
CA PHE A 115 -4.41 8.19 10.87
C PHE A 115 -3.74 9.46 11.40
N GLN A 116 -4.25 10.63 11.01
CA GLN A 116 -3.76 11.92 11.52
C GLN A 116 -3.96 12.05 13.04
N LYS A 117 -5.14 11.69 13.56
CA LYS A 117 -5.40 11.67 15.02
C LYS A 117 -4.43 10.78 15.79
N ARG A 118 -3.95 9.71 15.16
CA ARG A 118 -2.98 8.75 15.70
C ARG A 118 -1.53 9.15 15.40
N GLN A 119 -1.30 10.35 14.87
CA GLN A 119 0.03 10.89 14.55
C GLN A 119 0.81 10.08 13.50
N PHE A 120 0.10 9.33 12.64
CA PHE A 120 0.71 8.76 11.44
C PHE A 120 0.90 9.85 10.39
N GLY A 121 2.00 9.76 9.65
CA GLY A 121 2.12 10.47 8.38
C GLY A 121 1.18 9.81 7.37
N ILE A 122 0.42 10.60 6.62
CA ILE A 122 -0.47 10.10 5.58
C ILE A 122 -0.58 11.13 4.45
N GLU A 123 -0.44 10.67 3.21
CA GLU A 123 -0.52 11.50 2.01
C GLU A 123 -1.19 10.74 0.87
N ILE A 124 -1.81 11.48 -0.05
CA ILE A 124 -2.23 10.95 -1.34
C ILE A 124 -1.20 11.42 -2.37
N LYS A 125 -0.61 10.47 -3.08
CA LYS A 125 0.34 10.75 -4.17
C LYS A 125 -0.33 10.51 -5.50
N HIS A 126 -0.07 11.41 -6.43
CA HIS A 126 -0.37 11.18 -7.83
C HIS A 126 0.69 10.27 -8.45
N ILE A 127 0.27 9.18 -9.08
CA ILE A 127 1.10 8.24 -9.82
C ILE A 127 1.23 8.75 -11.26
N PRO A 128 2.44 8.79 -11.84
CA PRO A 128 2.65 9.16 -13.23
C PRO A 128 1.75 8.39 -14.21
N SER A 129 1.17 9.09 -15.18
CA SER A 129 0.21 8.57 -16.17
C SER A 129 0.76 7.48 -17.11
N VAL A 130 2.04 7.10 -16.99
CA VAL A 130 2.71 6.12 -17.86
C VAL A 130 2.04 4.75 -17.88
N LEU A 131 1.20 4.43 -16.90
CA LEU A 131 0.48 3.16 -16.83
C LEU A 131 -0.90 3.19 -17.52
N ASN A 132 -1.36 4.35 -18.03
CA ASN A 132 -2.72 4.54 -18.58
C ASN A 132 -3.84 4.04 -17.66
N ILE A 133 -3.61 4.04 -16.34
CA ILE A 133 -4.60 3.63 -15.36
C ILE A 133 -5.47 4.85 -15.03
N PRO A 134 -6.80 4.77 -15.18
CA PRO A 134 -7.68 5.92 -15.00
C PRO A 134 -7.71 6.45 -13.56
N SER A 135 -7.36 5.59 -12.59
CA SER A 135 -7.10 5.98 -11.21
C SER A 135 -5.59 6.19 -11.05
N ASN A 136 -5.19 7.41 -10.74
CA ASN A 136 -3.79 7.83 -10.62
C ASN A 136 -3.42 8.18 -9.17
N ALA A 137 -4.20 7.73 -8.19
CA ALA A 137 -3.98 8.09 -6.78
C ALA A 137 -3.50 6.88 -5.97
N LEU A 138 -2.41 7.09 -5.22
CA LEU A 138 -1.83 6.17 -4.25
C LEU A 138 -2.02 6.74 -2.85
N LEU A 139 -2.53 5.96 -1.90
CA LEU A 139 -2.43 6.33 -0.49
C LEU A 139 -1.11 5.84 0.05
N ARG A 140 -0.35 6.72 0.68
CA ARG A 140 0.85 6.38 1.43
C ARG A 140 0.66 6.78 2.88
N ALA A 141 0.95 5.88 3.81
CA ALA A 141 0.96 6.18 5.23
C ALA A 141 2.12 5.51 5.95
N TRP A 142 2.65 6.16 6.98
CA TRP A 142 3.81 5.68 7.72
C TRP A 142 3.76 6.07 9.19
N SER A 143 4.34 5.23 10.03
CA SER A 143 4.57 5.53 11.43
C SER A 143 5.67 6.56 11.59
N GLN A 144 5.43 7.59 12.41
CA GLN A 144 6.49 8.46 12.92
C GLN A 144 7.24 7.76 14.06
N THR A 145 7.80 6.57 13.80
CA THR A 145 8.74 5.99 14.76
C THR A 145 10.06 6.75 14.64
N CYS A 146 10.23 7.79 15.45
CA CYS A 146 11.56 8.12 15.93
C CYS A 146 12.00 6.90 16.77
N PRO A 147 13.07 6.17 16.41
CA PRO A 147 13.74 5.38 17.41
C PRO A 147 14.24 6.40 18.44
N VAL A 148 13.56 6.51 19.58
CA VAL A 148 14.22 7.03 20.76
C VAL A 148 15.30 5.97 21.01
N ASN A 149 16.54 6.28 20.61
CA ASN A 149 17.70 5.59 21.13
C ASN A 149 17.58 5.72 22.65
N ALA A 150 16.99 4.72 23.30
CA ALA A 150 17.26 4.43 24.68
C ALA A 150 18.73 4.06 24.71
N LEU A 151 19.58 5.09 24.84
CA LEU A 151 20.97 4.91 25.21
C LEU A 151 21.00 4.13 26.54
N PRO A 152 21.96 3.21 26.69
CA PRO A 152 22.03 2.26 27.80
C PRO A 152 22.14 2.92 29.17
#